data_AF-A0A0T6BI85-F1
#
_entry.id   AF-A0A0T6BI85-F1
#
_cell.length_a   1.000
_cell.length_b   1.000
_cell.length_c   1.000
_cell.angle_alpha   90.00
_cell.angle_beta   90.00
_cell.angle_gamma   90.00
#
_symmetry.space_group_name_H-M   'P 1'
#
loop_
_entity.id
_entity.type
_entity.pdbx_description
1 polymer ?
#
loop_
_entity_poly.entity_id
_entity_poly.type
_entity_poly.pdbx_seq_one_letter_code
_entity_poly.pdbx_strand_id
1 'polypeptide(L)'
;MAGRYTKEELIEILQQKSKELGRSPKYKEVKEKKAVVHHFGTFINGLEAAGLKPSTRYTKEELIEIIQKRTEELGRTPKRTELKQAGSIINHFGSFNKGLAAAGLTPGQRSPYKNGLEATGLSSISNAYTKEELIEILKQQAAELGRSPRFAEVKQVQSIIKQFGSFNNAFYLAP
;
A
#
# COMPACT_ATOMS: atom_id res chain seq x y z
N MET A 1 -33.33 -5.94 -7.30
CA MET A 1 -33.92 -5.13 -6.22
C MET A 1 -32.99 -3.96 -5.96
N ALA A 2 -33.42 -2.73 -6.24
CA ALA A 2 -32.69 -1.54 -5.79
C ALA A 2 -32.66 -1.58 -4.26
N GLY A 3 -31.48 -1.37 -3.66
CA GLY A 3 -31.36 -1.27 -2.21
C GLY A 3 -32.32 -0.21 -1.68
N ARG A 4 -32.81 -0.38 -0.45
CA ARG A 4 -33.78 0.52 0.23
C ARG A 4 -33.39 2.01 0.20
N TYR A 5 -32.13 2.32 -0.09
CA TYR A 5 -31.61 3.67 -0.20
C TYR A 5 -30.68 3.79 -1.41
N THR A 6 -30.69 4.96 -2.04
CA THR A 6 -29.71 5.43 -3.02
C THR A 6 -28.49 6.05 -2.31
N LYS A 7 -27.41 6.35 -3.05
CA LYS A 7 -26.23 7.01 -2.46
C LYS A 7 -26.58 8.44 -2.05
N GLU A 8 -27.39 9.11 -2.84
CA GLU A 8 -27.84 10.49 -2.69
C GLU A 8 -28.70 10.63 -1.42
N GLU A 9 -29.69 9.75 -1.23
CA GLU A 9 -30.50 9.72 0.00
C GLU A 9 -29.64 9.50 1.25
N LEU A 10 -28.62 8.63 1.18
CA LEU A 10 -27.72 8.40 2.30
C LEU A 10 -26.82 9.62 2.60
N ILE A 11 -26.41 10.37 1.58
CA ILE A 11 -25.68 11.63 1.75
C ILE A 11 -26.56 12.65 2.46
N GLU A 12 -27.81 12.83 2.02
CA GLU A 12 -28.76 13.75 2.64
C GLU A 12 -29.02 13.39 4.11
N ILE A 13 -29.21 12.10 4.41
CA ILE A 13 -29.38 11.61 5.79
C ILE A 13 -28.18 11.98 6.66
N LEU A 14 -26.95 11.79 6.16
CA LEU A 14 -25.73 12.14 6.90
C LEU A 14 -25.61 13.65 7.13
N GLN A 15 -25.92 14.46 6.11
CA GLN A 15 -25.89 15.92 6.21
C GLN A 15 -26.94 16.46 7.17
N GLN A 16 -28.18 15.94 7.11
CA GLN A 16 -29.24 16.29 8.05
C GLN A 16 -28.84 15.93 9.48
N LYS A 17 -28.30 14.73 9.69
CA LYS A 17 -27.82 14.32 11.02
C LYS A 17 -26.70 15.20 11.53
N SER A 18 -25.81 15.65 10.64
CA SER A 18 -24.77 16.60 11.00
C SER A 18 -25.32 17.97 11.41
N LYS A 19 -26.36 18.46 10.72
CA LYS A 19 -27.06 19.71 11.08
C LYS A 19 -27.72 19.59 12.44
N GLU A 20 -28.40 18.48 12.72
CA GLU A 20 -29.03 18.21 14.02
C GLU A 20 -28.02 18.17 15.19
N LEU A 21 -26.85 17.59 14.96
CA LEU A 21 -25.83 17.42 16.01
C LEU A 21 -24.86 18.59 16.14
N GLY A 22 -24.82 19.51 15.17
CA GLY A 22 -23.81 20.56 15.05
C GLY A 22 -22.39 20.04 14.80
N ARG A 23 -22.25 18.76 14.44
CA ARG A 23 -20.97 18.08 14.14
C ARG A 23 -21.23 16.84 13.29
N SER A 24 -20.17 16.30 12.67
CA SER A 24 -20.28 15.02 11.95
C SER A 24 -20.82 13.90 12.85
N PRO A 25 -21.77 13.09 12.35
CA PRO A 25 -22.36 12.02 13.14
C PRO A 25 -21.37 10.87 13.32
N LYS A 26 -21.44 10.21 14.47
CA LYS A 26 -20.71 8.97 14.76
C LYS A 26 -21.49 7.77 14.24
N TYR A 27 -20.78 6.65 14.00
CA TYR A 27 -21.37 5.42 13.48
C TYR A 27 -22.63 4.96 14.24
N LYS A 28 -22.65 5.05 15.57
CA LYS A 28 -23.79 4.59 16.38
C LYS A 28 -25.02 5.53 16.31
N GLU A 29 -24.84 6.77 15.86
CA GLU A 29 -25.86 7.84 15.85
C GLU A 29 -26.70 7.85 14.57
N VAL A 30 -26.30 7.09 13.55
CA VAL A 30 -27.02 6.96 12.28
C VAL A 30 -27.72 5.60 12.23
N LYS A 31 -29.03 5.59 11.99
CA LYS A 31 -29.81 4.33 11.93
C LYS A 31 -29.45 3.52 10.68
N GLU A 32 -29.22 4.21 9.58
CA GLU A 32 -28.91 3.71 8.24
C GLU A 32 -27.41 3.40 8.06
N LYS A 33 -26.62 3.39 9.15
CA LYS A 33 -25.18 3.12 9.15
C LYS A 33 -24.75 1.89 8.34
N LYS A 34 -25.55 0.82 8.33
CA LYS A 34 -25.27 -0.39 7.55
C LYS A 34 -25.43 -0.13 6.04
N ALA A 35 -26.45 0.63 5.64
CA ALA A 35 -26.65 1.03 4.25
C ALA A 35 -25.53 1.97 3.80
N VAL A 36 -25.11 2.93 4.64
CA VAL A 36 -23.93 3.77 4.37
C VAL A 36 -22.69 2.90 4.10
N VAL A 37 -22.38 1.95 4.98
CA VAL A 37 -21.24 1.04 4.78
C VAL A 37 -21.39 0.21 3.51
N HIS A 38 -22.60 -0.26 3.19
CA HIS A 38 -22.85 -1.03 1.97
C HIS A 38 -22.59 -0.24 0.69
N HIS A 39 -23.05 1.02 0.63
CA HIS A 39 -22.95 1.86 -0.57
C HIS A 39 -21.58 2.52 -0.76
N PHE A 40 -20.88 2.85 0.34
CA PHE A 40 -19.62 3.61 0.32
C PHE A 40 -18.40 2.78 0.74
N GLY A 41 -18.60 1.52 1.14
CA GLY A 41 -17.57 0.60 1.60
C GLY A 41 -17.16 0.79 3.06
N THR A 42 -17.07 2.03 3.53
CA THR A 42 -16.86 2.37 4.95
C THR A 42 -17.77 3.51 5.36
N PHE A 43 -18.06 3.61 6.66
CA PHE A 43 -18.83 4.74 7.17
C PHE A 43 -18.07 6.07 7.01
N ILE A 44 -16.75 6.03 7.11
CA ILE A 44 -15.87 7.19 6.89
C ILE A 44 -16.01 7.70 5.45
N ASN A 45 -15.95 6.82 4.46
CA ASN A 45 -16.14 7.20 3.05
C ASN A 45 -17.53 7.80 2.82
N GLY A 46 -18.56 7.31 3.53
CA GLY A 46 -19.90 7.91 3.48
C GLY A 46 -19.92 9.34 4.02
N LEU A 47 -19.23 9.61 5.13
CA LEU A 47 -19.07 10.97 5.67
C LEU A 47 -18.31 11.87 4.69
N GLU A 48 -17.20 11.40 4.14
CA GLU A 48 -16.42 12.14 3.15
C GLU A 48 -17.24 12.47 1.90
N ALA A 49 -18.02 11.51 1.38
CA ALA A 49 -18.93 11.73 0.26
C ALA A 49 -20.03 12.75 0.57
N ALA A 50 -20.42 12.86 1.83
CA ALA A 50 -21.36 13.87 2.31
C ALA A 50 -20.71 15.25 2.57
N GLY A 51 -19.40 15.39 2.34
CA GLY A 51 -18.65 16.61 2.65
C GLY A 51 -18.38 16.80 4.14
N LEU A 52 -18.49 15.75 4.95
CA LEU A 52 -18.37 15.80 6.40
C LEU A 52 -17.01 15.26 6.85
N LYS A 53 -16.36 15.98 7.77
CA LYS A 53 -15.09 15.55 8.35
C LYS A 53 -15.31 14.45 9.40
N PRO A 54 -14.80 13.22 9.22
CA PRO A 54 -14.93 12.16 10.21
C PRO A 54 -14.19 12.52 11.51
N SER A 55 -14.79 12.19 12.66
CA SER A 55 -14.14 12.34 13.97
C SER A 55 -13.25 11.11 14.24
N THR A 56 -12.09 11.08 13.58
CA THR A 56 -11.08 10.01 13.71
C THR A 56 -9.76 10.57 14.17
N ARG A 57 -8.96 9.71 14.81
CA ARG A 57 -7.62 10.08 15.28
C ARG A 57 -6.61 10.29 14.14
N TYR A 58 -6.82 9.58 13.02
CA TYR A 58 -5.91 9.61 11.88
C TYR A 58 -6.68 9.94 10.59
N THR A 59 -6.02 10.59 9.64
CA THR A 59 -6.47 10.72 8.24
C THR A 59 -5.97 9.53 7.40
N LYS A 60 -6.38 9.46 6.12
CA LYS A 60 -5.89 8.44 5.19
C LYS A 60 -4.38 8.62 4.92
N GLU A 61 -3.95 9.85 4.77
CA GLU A 61 -2.57 10.25 4.48
C GLU A 61 -1.65 9.88 5.64
N GLU A 62 -2.03 10.23 6.89
CA GLU A 62 -1.25 9.85 8.08
C GLU A 62 -1.12 8.34 8.23
N LEU A 63 -2.17 7.58 7.89
CA LEU A 63 -2.12 6.12 7.93
C LEU A 63 -1.22 5.53 6.83
N ILE A 64 -1.19 6.15 5.66
CA ILE A 64 -0.27 5.76 4.57
C ILE A 64 1.17 5.99 5.02
N GLU A 65 1.49 7.16 5.58
CA GLU A 65 2.83 7.47 6.09
C GLU A 65 3.26 6.49 7.19
N ILE A 66 2.36 6.15 8.12
CA ILE A 66 2.63 5.15 9.17
C ILE A 66 2.94 3.78 8.56
N ILE A 67 2.21 3.36 7.53
CA ILE A 67 2.46 2.09 6.83
C ILE A 67 3.83 2.11 6.14
N GLN A 68 4.15 3.20 5.43
CA GLN A 68 5.41 3.36 4.69
C GLN A 68 6.60 3.36 5.64
N LYS A 69 6.57 4.19 6.69
CA LYS A 69 7.60 4.22 7.71
C LYS A 69 7.82 2.85 8.37
N ARG A 70 6.73 2.14 8.69
CA ARG A 70 6.85 0.80 9.27
C ARG A 70 7.43 -0.22 8.28
N THR A 71 7.18 -0.02 6.99
CA THR A 71 7.75 -0.86 5.93
C THR A 71 9.25 -0.66 5.81
N GLU A 72 9.71 0.59 5.88
CA GLU A 72 11.12 0.96 5.91
C GLU A 72 11.83 0.37 7.13
N GLU A 73 11.25 0.52 8.33
CA GLU A 73 11.80 -0.03 9.57
C GLU A 73 11.95 -1.56 9.54
N LEU A 74 11.04 -2.26 8.85
CA LEU A 74 11.04 -3.72 8.78
C LEU A 74 11.78 -4.27 7.55
N GLY A 75 12.11 -3.44 6.56
CA GLY A 75 12.58 -3.89 5.24
C GLY A 75 11.58 -4.79 4.50
N ARG A 76 10.29 -4.73 4.88
CA ARG A 76 9.22 -5.56 4.31
C ARG A 76 7.83 -5.00 4.62
N THR A 77 6.84 -5.47 3.88
CA THR A 77 5.43 -5.18 4.18
C THR A 77 5.08 -5.60 5.62
N PRO A 78 4.51 -4.68 6.43
CA PRO A 78 4.13 -4.97 7.80
C PRO A 78 2.93 -5.93 7.85
N LYS A 79 2.92 -6.80 8.85
CA LYS A 79 1.76 -7.61 9.20
C LYS A 79 0.76 -6.76 9.98
N ARG A 80 -0.51 -7.14 9.95
CA ARG A 80 -1.58 -6.48 10.71
C ARG A 80 -1.27 -6.35 12.21
N THR A 81 -0.63 -7.36 12.80
CA THR A 81 -0.27 -7.38 14.23
C THR A 81 0.89 -6.45 14.58
N GLU A 82 1.63 -5.95 13.58
CA GLU A 82 2.82 -5.11 13.76
C GLU A 82 2.50 -3.62 13.68
N LEU A 83 1.23 -3.26 13.41
CA LEU A 83 0.73 -1.89 13.36
C LEU A 83 -0.40 -1.72 14.39
N LYS A 84 -0.16 -0.89 15.40
CA LYS A 84 -1.18 -0.52 16.41
C LYS A 84 -2.40 0.14 15.75
N GLN A 85 -2.21 0.77 14.61
CA GLN A 85 -3.21 1.49 13.83
C GLN A 85 -4.02 0.60 12.89
N ALA A 86 -3.82 -0.73 12.90
CA ALA A 86 -4.52 -1.66 12.01
C ALA A 86 -6.05 -1.48 11.99
N GLY A 87 -6.67 -1.22 13.15
CA GLY A 87 -8.10 -0.92 13.21
C GLY A 87 -8.49 0.38 12.51
N SER A 88 -7.67 1.43 12.63
CA SER A 88 -7.89 2.70 11.93
C SER A 88 -7.72 2.53 10.41
N ILE A 89 -6.71 1.77 9.98
CA ILE A 89 -6.49 1.40 8.58
C ILE A 89 -7.71 0.70 8.02
N ILE A 90 -8.26 -0.30 8.73
CA ILE A 90 -9.46 -1.00 8.28
C ILE A 90 -10.67 -0.06 8.20
N ASN A 91 -10.85 0.83 9.18
CA ASN A 91 -11.98 1.75 9.18
C ASN A 91 -11.95 2.75 8.01
N HIS A 92 -10.75 3.21 7.61
CA HIS A 92 -10.56 4.16 6.51
C HIS A 92 -10.62 3.48 5.14
N PHE A 93 -9.89 2.38 4.96
CA PHE A 93 -9.69 1.75 3.66
C PHE A 93 -10.63 0.54 3.41
N GLY A 94 -11.40 0.13 4.43
CA GLY A 94 -12.29 -1.03 4.39
C GLY A 94 -11.59 -2.37 4.62
N SER A 95 -10.28 -2.46 4.38
CA SER A 95 -9.47 -3.60 4.77
C SER A 95 -8.01 -3.19 4.99
N PHE A 96 -7.28 -4.01 5.75
CA PHE A 96 -5.85 -3.78 5.98
C PHE A 96 -5.06 -3.84 4.66
N ASN A 97 -5.37 -4.80 3.80
CA ASN A 97 -4.75 -4.95 2.48
C ASN A 97 -5.00 -3.76 1.55
N LYS A 98 -6.20 -3.16 1.60
CA LYS A 98 -6.48 -1.92 0.85
C LYS A 98 -5.67 -0.74 1.37
N GLY A 99 -5.44 -0.66 2.69
CA GLY A 99 -4.52 0.32 3.27
C GLY A 99 -3.07 0.12 2.82
N LEU A 100 -2.59 -1.13 2.79
CA LEU A 100 -1.27 -1.46 2.23
C LEU A 100 -1.17 -1.04 0.75
N ALA A 101 -2.18 -1.34 -0.05
CA ALA A 101 -2.23 -0.96 -1.46
C ALA A 101 -2.22 0.57 -1.66
N ALA A 102 -2.95 1.31 -0.82
CA ALA A 102 -2.93 2.77 -0.83
C ALA A 102 -1.54 3.35 -0.47
N ALA A 103 -0.75 2.61 0.32
CA ALA A 103 0.63 2.95 0.63
C ALA A 103 1.63 2.51 -0.45
N GLY A 104 1.17 1.99 -1.60
CA GLY A 104 2.02 1.49 -2.68
C GLY A 104 2.55 0.07 -2.46
N LEU A 105 1.98 -0.68 -1.51
CA LEU A 105 2.44 -2.03 -1.15
C LEU A 105 1.47 -3.10 -1.65
N THR A 106 1.99 -4.14 -2.29
CA THR A 106 1.16 -5.27 -2.74
C THR A 106 0.90 -6.27 -1.60
N PRO A 107 -0.36 -6.46 -1.16
CA PRO A 107 -0.70 -7.40 -0.11
C PRO A 107 -0.44 -8.84 -0.55
N GLY A 108 0.32 -9.59 0.25
CA GLY A 108 0.68 -10.98 -0.07
C GLY A 108 2.06 -11.16 -0.71
N GLN A 109 2.79 -10.07 -0.98
CA GLN A 109 4.25 -10.19 -1.05
C GLN A 109 4.74 -10.58 0.34
N ARG A 110 4.97 -11.89 0.56
CA ARG A 110 6.06 -12.29 1.45
C ARG A 110 7.24 -11.48 0.97
N SER A 111 7.85 -10.69 1.86
CA SER A 111 9.04 -9.94 1.47
C SER A 111 9.94 -10.82 0.62
N PRO A 112 10.40 -10.38 -0.56
CA PRO A 112 11.45 -11.12 -1.26
C PRO A 112 12.69 -11.31 -0.37
N TYR A 113 12.81 -10.54 0.72
CA TYR A 113 13.85 -10.65 1.74
C TYR A 113 13.76 -11.88 2.66
N LYS A 114 12.72 -12.71 2.58
CA LYS A 114 12.51 -13.76 3.60
C LYS A 114 13.01 -15.16 3.29
N ASN A 115 13.92 -15.36 2.35
CA ASN A 115 14.72 -16.59 2.24
C ASN A 115 16.13 -16.28 1.68
N GLY A 116 17.10 -15.98 2.56
CA GLY A 116 18.52 -16.24 2.26
C GLY A 116 19.55 -15.14 2.53
N LEU A 117 19.20 -13.84 2.54
CA LEU A 117 20.23 -12.80 2.50
C LEU A 117 20.70 -12.25 3.85
N GLU A 118 19.87 -12.29 4.90
CA GLU A 118 20.25 -11.76 6.23
C GLU A 118 21.38 -12.57 6.92
N ALA A 119 21.61 -13.82 6.51
CA ALA A 119 22.71 -14.64 7.03
C ALA A 119 24.08 -14.29 6.42
N THR A 120 24.14 -13.43 5.38
CA THR A 120 25.33 -13.24 4.54
C THR A 120 26.05 -11.90 4.71
N GLY A 121 25.56 -11.00 5.58
CA GLY A 121 26.24 -9.72 5.85
C GLY A 121 26.26 -8.72 4.66
N LEU A 122 25.41 -8.92 3.64
CA LEU A 122 25.43 -8.12 2.41
C LEU A 122 24.67 -6.77 2.50
N SER A 123 24.28 -6.31 3.69
CA SER A 123 23.58 -5.01 3.89
C SER A 123 24.42 -3.80 3.45
N SER A 124 25.73 -3.97 3.31
CA SER A 124 26.69 -2.93 2.91
C SER A 124 26.81 -2.70 1.39
N ILE A 125 26.19 -3.53 0.53
CA ILE A 125 26.28 -3.37 -0.95
C ILE A 125 25.39 -2.21 -1.46
N SER A 126 24.60 -1.62 -0.58
CA SER A 126 23.44 -0.80 -0.89
C SER A 126 23.69 0.49 -1.69
N ASN A 127 24.95 0.90 -1.91
CA ASN A 127 25.39 2.04 -2.74
C ASN A 127 26.53 1.70 -3.73
N ALA A 128 26.83 0.42 -3.98
CA ALA A 128 28.03 0.04 -4.73
C ALA A 128 27.91 0.17 -6.26
N TYR A 129 26.68 0.23 -6.81
CA TYR A 129 26.46 0.29 -8.25
C TYR A 129 25.34 1.27 -8.63
N THR A 130 25.59 2.09 -9.64
CA THR A 130 24.59 2.95 -10.31
C THR A 130 23.69 2.11 -11.21
N LYS A 131 22.61 2.70 -11.74
CA LYS A 131 21.70 2.00 -12.67
C LYS A 131 22.42 1.64 -13.97
N GLU A 132 23.27 2.54 -14.43
CA GLU A 132 24.05 2.44 -15.65
C GLU A 132 25.07 1.31 -15.52
N GLU A 133 25.80 1.22 -14.40
CA GLU A 133 26.76 0.15 -14.13
C GLU A 133 26.09 -1.23 -14.11
N LEU A 134 24.87 -1.32 -13.55
CA LEU A 134 24.11 -2.57 -13.53
C LEU A 134 23.63 -2.99 -14.93
N ILE A 135 23.27 -2.02 -15.79
CA ILE A 135 22.91 -2.29 -17.18
C ILE A 135 24.12 -2.81 -17.96
N GLU A 136 25.30 -2.18 -17.80
CA GLU A 136 26.53 -2.60 -18.47
C GLU A 136 26.95 -4.02 -18.07
N ILE A 137 26.86 -4.36 -16.78
CA ILE A 137 27.11 -5.72 -16.28
C ILE A 137 26.17 -6.73 -16.96
N LEU A 138 24.88 -6.40 -17.10
CA LEU A 138 23.90 -7.27 -17.76
C LEU A 138 24.18 -7.42 -19.26
N LYS A 139 24.57 -6.34 -19.95
CA LYS A 139 24.94 -6.35 -21.37
C LYS A 139 26.17 -7.22 -21.63
N GLN A 140 27.23 -7.04 -20.84
CA GLN A 140 28.47 -7.82 -20.97
C GLN A 140 28.20 -9.31 -20.76
N GLN A 141 27.45 -9.66 -19.72
CA GLN A 141 27.15 -11.04 -19.42
C GLN A 141 26.24 -11.69 -20.48
N ALA A 142 25.34 -10.90 -21.09
CA ALA A 142 24.56 -11.37 -22.22
C ALA A 142 25.43 -11.68 -23.45
N ALA A 143 26.43 -10.84 -23.72
CA ALA A 143 27.39 -11.04 -24.79
C ALA A 143 28.23 -12.30 -24.58
N GLU A 144 28.71 -12.54 -23.36
CA GLU A 144 29.48 -13.75 -23.01
C GLU A 144 28.66 -15.03 -23.15
N LEU A 145 27.37 -14.99 -22.81
CA LEU A 145 26.47 -16.14 -22.90
C LEU A 145 25.85 -16.32 -24.30
N GLY A 146 25.96 -15.32 -25.18
CA GLY A 146 25.23 -15.25 -26.44
C GLY A 146 23.71 -15.19 -26.28
N ARG A 147 23.22 -14.88 -25.08
CA ARG A 147 21.79 -14.81 -24.72
C ARG A 147 21.59 -13.98 -23.46
N SER A 148 20.36 -13.53 -23.21
CA SER A 148 20.04 -12.84 -21.96
C SER A 148 20.38 -13.71 -20.73
N PRO A 149 21.12 -13.16 -19.73
CA PRO A 149 21.49 -13.88 -18.54
C PRO A 149 20.26 -14.15 -17.67
N ARG A 150 20.20 -15.35 -17.10
CA ARG A 150 19.16 -15.74 -16.17
C ARG A 150 19.43 -15.14 -14.81
N PHE A 151 18.38 -15.04 -14.01
CA PHE A 151 18.43 -14.54 -12.63
C PHE A 151 19.56 -15.18 -11.80
N ALA A 152 19.73 -16.51 -11.89
CA ALA A 152 20.75 -17.22 -11.12
C ALA A 152 22.19 -17.00 -11.62
N GLU A 153 22.35 -16.44 -12.82
CA GLU A 153 23.65 -16.25 -13.46
C GLU A 153 24.27 -14.89 -13.09
N VAL A 154 23.47 -13.91 -12.63
CA VAL A 154 23.92 -12.56 -12.32
C VAL A 154 24.22 -12.40 -10.83
N LYS A 155 25.43 -11.95 -10.48
CA LYS A 155 25.82 -11.78 -9.07
C LYS A 155 25.13 -10.57 -8.40
N GLN A 156 24.85 -9.53 -9.18
CA GLN A 156 24.33 -8.23 -8.71
C GLN A 156 22.79 -8.14 -8.70
N VAL A 157 22.09 -9.28 -8.75
CA VAL A 157 20.63 -9.36 -8.84
C VAL A 157 19.90 -8.52 -7.78
N GLN A 158 20.45 -8.47 -6.57
CA GLN A 158 19.83 -7.72 -5.47
C GLN A 158 19.89 -6.21 -5.70
N SER A 159 21.02 -5.71 -6.23
CA SER A 159 21.15 -4.31 -6.65
C SER A 159 20.22 -3.99 -7.82
N ILE A 160 20.04 -4.93 -8.75
CA ILE A 160 19.15 -4.80 -9.91
C ILE A 160 17.68 -4.73 -9.47
N ILE A 161 17.21 -5.65 -8.64
CA ILE A 161 15.83 -5.64 -8.12
C ILE A 161 15.56 -4.35 -7.36
N LYS A 162 16.52 -3.89 -6.55
CA LYS A 162 16.39 -2.65 -5.77
C LYS A 162 16.26 -1.42 -6.67
N GLN A 163 17.09 -1.28 -7.70
CA GLN A 163 17.14 -0.09 -8.55
C GLN A 163 16.06 -0.06 -9.65
N PHE A 164 15.65 -1.23 -10.15
CA PHE A 164 14.73 -1.37 -11.28
C PHE A 164 13.36 -1.95 -10.88
N GLY A 165 13.17 -2.30 -9.60
CA GLY A 165 11.96 -2.92 -9.05
C GLY A 165 11.80 -4.41 -9.38
N SER A 166 12.37 -4.88 -10.50
CA SER A 166 12.45 -6.29 -10.86
C SER A 166 13.69 -6.57 -11.72
N PHE A 167 14.16 -7.82 -11.72
CA PHE A 167 15.27 -8.25 -12.58
C PHE A 167 14.94 -8.09 -14.07
N ASN A 168 13.69 -8.35 -14.46
CA ASN A 168 13.27 -8.24 -15.87
C ASN A 168 13.21 -6.78 -16.34
N ASN A 169 12.87 -5.83 -15.44
CA ASN A 169 12.77 -4.41 -15.79
C ASN A 169 14.10 -3.81 -16.24
N ALA A 170 15.23 -4.34 -15.74
CA ALA A 170 16.55 -3.85 -16.12
C ALA A 170 16.90 -4.12 -17.60
N PHE A 171 16.28 -5.13 -18.24
CA PHE A 171 16.48 -5.41 -19.66
C PHE A 171 15.63 -4.53 -20.59
N TYR A 172 14.46 -4.08 -20.12
CA TYR A 172 13.55 -3.23 -20.92
C TYR A 172 13.96 -1.76 -20.93
N LEU A 173 14.77 -1.33 -19.97
CA LEU A 173 15.22 0.05 -19.80
C LEU A 173 16.67 0.28 -20.23
N ALA A 174 17.35 -0.78 -20.66
CA ALA A 174 18.62 -0.67 -21.35
C ALA A 174 18.33 -0.22 -22.79
N PRO A 175 18.75 0.99 -23.23
CA PRO A 175 18.62 1.41 -24.62
C PRO A 175 19.45 0.51 -25.54
#